data_AF-A0A9E5YFU8-F1
#
_entry.id   AF-A0A9E5YFU8-F1
#
_cell.length_a   1.000
_cell.length_b   1.000
_cell.length_c   1.000
_cell.angle_alpha   90.00
_cell.angle_beta   90.00
_cell.angle_gamma   90.00
#
_symmetry.space_group_name_H-M   'P 1'
#
loop_
_entity.id
_entity.type
_entity.pdbx_description
1 polymer ?
#
loop_
_entity_poly.entity_id
_entity_poly.type
_entity_poly.pdbx_seq_one_letter_code
_entity_poly.pdbx_strand_id
1 'polypeptide(L)'
;EGADELFGGYTYYKDIVDADFLHRELRRSITSLHNINLQRVDRMTMAHAIEGRVPFLDLSMIRLGQLIPPEMKIVGSPPIEKWILRKAFEDLLPTEITWREKEQFDEGSGTVEMLEGVLTGVMGKTEMQNYCCRFSETQLRSAEECHYHRLFMEVFEQPGLMLANVARWAERPAWNTAE
;
A
#
# COMPACT_ATOMS: atom_id res chain seq x y z
N GLU A 1 -2.60 -7.68 6.81
CA GLU A 1 -2.85 -7.41 5.37
C GLU A 1 -4.31 -7.68 5.00
N GLY A 2 -4.85 -6.92 4.04
CA GLY A 2 -6.20 -7.12 3.48
C GLY A 2 -7.30 -6.25 4.09
N ALA A 3 -7.14 -5.82 5.35
CA ALA A 3 -8.17 -5.02 6.03
C ALA A 3 -8.35 -3.63 5.41
N ASP A 4 -7.26 -2.99 4.98
CA ASP A 4 -7.31 -1.67 4.36
C ASP A 4 -8.01 -1.72 3.00
N GLU A 5 -7.71 -2.74 2.20
CA GLU A 5 -8.28 -2.96 0.87
C GLU A 5 -9.76 -3.38 0.94
N LEU A 6 -10.15 -4.12 1.98
CA LEU A 6 -11.53 -4.57 2.17
C LEU A 6 -12.43 -3.50 2.78
N PHE A 7 -11.93 -2.77 3.78
CA PHE A 7 -12.73 -1.87 4.62
C PHE A 7 -12.39 -0.39 4.43
N GLY A 8 -11.67 -0.02 3.37
CA GLY A 8 -11.43 1.37 3.03
C GLY A 8 -10.51 2.06 4.03
N GLY A 9 -9.30 1.53 4.17
CA GLY A 9 -8.33 1.97 5.17
C GLY A 9 -7.25 2.95 4.71
N TYR A 10 -6.99 3.08 3.41
CA TYR A 10 -5.99 4.04 2.93
C TYR A 10 -6.52 5.47 2.97
N THR A 11 -5.65 6.41 3.33
CA THR A 11 -6.01 7.84 3.44
C THR A 11 -6.64 8.39 2.17
N TYR A 12 -6.14 7.99 0.99
CA TYR A 12 -6.68 8.49 -0.29
C TYR A 12 -8.11 8.04 -0.58
N TYR A 13 -8.61 6.97 0.06
CA TYR A 13 -10.01 6.59 -0.10
C TYR A 13 -10.96 7.63 0.49
N LYS A 14 -10.49 8.44 1.45
CA LYS A 14 -11.26 9.54 2.03
C LYS A 14 -11.59 10.64 1.02
N ASP A 15 -10.80 10.73 -0.05
CA ASP A 15 -10.98 11.71 -1.13
C ASP A 15 -11.97 11.23 -2.20
N ILE A 16 -12.41 9.96 -2.13
CA ILE A 16 -13.34 9.37 -3.09
C ILE A 16 -14.76 9.54 -2.57
N VAL A 17 -15.49 10.49 -3.16
CA VAL A 17 -16.88 10.81 -2.76
C VAL A 17 -17.90 9.87 -3.43
N ASP A 18 -17.62 9.41 -4.65
CA ASP A 18 -18.51 8.53 -5.41
C ASP A 18 -18.44 7.10 -4.87
N ALA A 19 -19.55 6.60 -4.30
CA ALA A 19 -19.61 5.30 -3.66
C ALA A 19 -19.35 4.13 -4.63
N ASP A 20 -19.84 4.23 -5.87
CA ASP A 20 -19.62 3.21 -6.90
C ASP A 20 -18.15 3.15 -7.31
N PHE A 21 -17.50 4.30 -7.44
CA PHE A 21 -16.06 4.40 -7.68
C PHE A 21 -15.28 3.82 -6.50
N LEU A 22 -15.63 4.17 -5.26
CA LEU A 22 -14.99 3.62 -4.06
C LEU A 22 -15.12 2.09 -4.05
N HIS A 23 -16.29 1.55 -4.39
CA HIS A 23 -16.48 0.10 -4.49
C HIS A 23 -15.54 -0.53 -5.52
N ARG A 24 -15.48 0.02 -6.75
CA ARG A 24 -14.60 -0.49 -7.81
C ARG A 24 -13.12 -0.40 -7.41
N GLU A 25 -12.74 0.68 -6.76
CA GLU A 25 -11.36 0.90 -6.32
C GLU A 25 -10.97 -0.09 -5.20
N LEU A 26 -11.83 -0.33 -4.21
CA LEU A 26 -11.58 -1.35 -3.18
C LEU A 26 -11.42 -2.76 -3.81
N ARG A 27 -12.26 -3.10 -4.81
CA ARG A 27 -12.10 -4.35 -5.56
C ARG A 27 -10.75 -4.41 -6.28
N ARG A 28 -10.35 -3.33 -6.97
CA ARG A 28 -9.05 -3.23 -7.65
C ARG A 28 -7.90 -3.43 -6.67
N SER A 29 -7.96 -2.79 -5.51
CA SER A 29 -6.94 -2.91 -4.45
C SER A 29 -6.80 -4.36 -3.99
N ILE A 30 -7.91 -5.06 -3.72
CA ILE A 30 -7.89 -6.49 -3.37
C ILE A 30 -7.27 -7.33 -4.48
N THR A 31 -7.66 -7.11 -5.75
CA THR A 31 -7.11 -7.89 -6.87
C THR A 31 -5.62 -7.62 -7.10
N SER A 32 -5.12 -6.45 -6.70
CA SER A 32 -3.71 -6.08 -6.86
C SER A 32 -2.80 -6.66 -5.78
N LEU A 33 -3.36 -7.08 -4.63
CA LEU A 33 -2.65 -7.52 -3.43
C LEU A 33 -1.52 -8.53 -3.69
N HIS A 34 -1.74 -9.48 -4.60
CA HIS A 34 -0.80 -10.54 -4.94
C HIS A 34 0.56 -10.02 -5.44
N ASN A 35 0.57 -8.83 -6.05
CA ASN A 35 1.78 -8.23 -6.63
C ASN A 35 2.32 -7.05 -5.80
N ILE A 36 1.75 -6.79 -4.62
CA ILE A 36 2.17 -5.72 -3.70
C ILE A 36 2.32 -6.27 -2.27
N ASN A 37 1.36 -6.01 -1.38
CA ASN A 37 1.45 -6.31 0.05
C ASN A 37 1.58 -7.82 0.34
N LEU A 38 0.92 -8.70 -0.42
CA LEU A 38 1.03 -10.14 -0.19
C LEU A 38 2.38 -10.69 -0.62
N GLN A 39 2.97 -10.14 -1.68
CA GLN A 39 4.32 -10.51 -2.09
C GLN A 39 5.33 -10.20 -0.99
N ARG A 40 5.18 -9.05 -0.32
CA ARG A 40 6.01 -8.69 0.84
C ARG A 40 5.83 -9.69 1.99
N VAL A 41 4.59 -9.94 2.41
CA VAL A 41 4.34 -10.85 3.56
C VAL A 41 4.85 -12.26 3.27
N ASP A 42 4.53 -12.81 2.10
CA ASP A 42 4.97 -14.14 1.68
C ASP A 42 6.51 -14.24 1.68
N ARG A 43 7.19 -13.37 0.92
CA ARG A 43 8.65 -13.45 0.79
C ARG A 43 9.39 -13.19 2.10
N MET A 44 8.95 -12.23 2.90
CA MET A 44 9.63 -11.89 4.16
C MET A 44 9.42 -12.98 5.22
N THR A 45 8.25 -13.59 5.30
CA THR A 45 8.00 -14.67 6.26
C THR A 45 8.69 -15.98 5.83
N MET A 46 8.61 -16.33 4.54
CA MET A 46 9.22 -17.55 4.00
C MET A 46 10.75 -17.51 4.00
N ALA A 47 11.37 -16.32 3.89
CA ALA A 47 12.81 -16.16 4.09
C ALA A 47 13.30 -16.66 5.46
N HIS A 48 12.40 -16.73 6.44
CA HIS A 48 12.66 -17.23 7.79
C HIS A 48 11.90 -18.52 8.12
N ALA A 49 11.37 -19.22 7.13
CA ALA A 49 10.55 -20.44 7.28
C ALA A 49 9.34 -20.25 8.22
N ILE A 50 8.74 -19.05 8.21
CA ILE A 50 7.54 -18.71 8.98
C ILE A 50 6.33 -18.71 8.03
N GLU A 51 5.23 -19.34 8.44
CA GLU A 51 3.96 -19.28 7.70
C GLU A 51 3.17 -18.01 8.08
N GLY A 52 3.11 -17.03 7.19
CA GLY A 52 2.24 -15.86 7.34
C GLY A 52 0.79 -16.18 6.98
N ARG A 53 -0.15 -16.01 7.92
CA ARG A 53 -1.59 -16.14 7.67
C ARG A 53 -2.27 -14.76 7.61
N VAL A 54 -3.24 -14.62 6.71
CA VAL A 54 -3.94 -13.36 6.43
C VAL A 54 -5.47 -13.50 6.59
N PRO A 55 -6.01 -13.56 7.82
CA PRO A 55 -7.42 -13.89 8.07
C PRO A 55 -8.43 -12.97 7.39
N PHE A 56 -8.08 -11.69 7.18
CA PHE A 56 -8.94 -10.76 6.45
C PHE A 56 -9.19 -11.18 5.00
N LEU A 57 -8.30 -11.98 4.40
CA LEU A 57 -8.40 -12.46 3.04
C LEU A 57 -9.00 -13.87 2.92
N ASP A 58 -9.62 -14.37 4.00
CA ASP A 58 -10.50 -15.52 3.88
C ASP A 58 -11.65 -15.23 2.89
N LEU A 59 -12.04 -16.21 2.07
CA LEU A 59 -13.04 -16.01 1.02
C LEU A 59 -14.40 -15.58 1.58
N SER A 60 -14.77 -16.06 2.76
CA SER A 60 -16.02 -15.65 3.43
C SER A 60 -15.93 -14.21 3.92
N MET A 61 -14.77 -13.79 4.44
CA MET A 61 -14.51 -12.41 4.85
C MET A 61 -14.49 -11.45 3.66
N ILE A 62 -13.84 -11.83 2.56
CA ILE A 62 -13.84 -11.05 1.32
C ILE A 62 -15.27 -10.87 0.80
N ARG A 63 -16.06 -11.96 0.77
CA ARG A 63 -17.46 -11.90 0.34
C ARG A 63 -18.28 -10.97 1.23
N LEU A 64 -18.14 -11.08 2.55
CA LEU A 64 -18.80 -10.17 3.49
C LEU A 64 -18.39 -8.72 3.24
N GLY A 65 -17.09 -8.44 3.17
CA GLY A 65 -16.54 -7.10 2.92
C GLY A 65 -17.03 -6.50 1.60
N GLN A 66 -17.24 -7.30 0.55
CA GLN A 66 -17.77 -6.84 -0.73
C GLN A 66 -19.29 -6.59 -0.72
N LEU A 67 -20.05 -7.18 0.20
CA LEU A 67 -21.49 -6.94 0.35
C LEU A 67 -21.82 -5.70 1.19
N ILE A 68 -20.87 -5.23 2.00
CA ILE A 68 -21.06 -4.03 2.82
C ILE A 68 -21.08 -2.79 1.91
N PRO A 69 -22.09 -1.90 2.05
CA PRO A 69 -22.14 -0.62 1.34
C PRO A 69 -20.84 0.19 1.53
N PRO A 70 -20.23 0.73 0.46
CA PRO A 70 -18.99 1.51 0.55
C PRO A 70 -19.07 2.68 1.53
N GLU A 71 -20.23 3.30 1.64
CA GLU A 71 -20.52 4.43 2.53
C GLU A 71 -20.41 4.06 4.02
N MET A 72 -20.53 2.78 4.37
CA MET A 72 -20.32 2.31 5.75
C MET A 72 -18.84 2.08 6.07
N LYS A 73 -17.96 2.07 5.06
CA LYS A 73 -16.53 1.85 5.23
C LYS A 73 -15.80 3.13 5.60
N ILE A 74 -16.27 4.27 5.10
CA ILE A 74 -15.71 5.60 5.37
C ILE A 74 -16.85 6.55 5.73
N VAL A 75 -16.88 7.04 6.96
CA VAL A 75 -18.03 7.77 7.53
C VAL A 75 -17.57 9.01 8.27
N GLY A 76 -18.38 10.08 8.22
CA GLY A 76 -18.24 11.26 9.07
C GLY A 76 -17.57 12.45 8.39
N SER A 77 -17.45 13.54 9.15
CA SER A 77 -16.72 14.76 8.77
C SER A 77 -15.96 15.26 10.01
N PRO A 78 -14.63 15.05 10.10
CA PRO A 78 -13.75 14.45 9.09
C PRO A 78 -14.04 12.95 8.85
N PRO A 79 -13.75 12.44 7.63
CA PRO A 79 -13.99 11.03 7.28
C PRO A 79 -13.09 10.07 8.06
N ILE A 80 -13.72 9.08 8.70
CA ILE A 80 -13.07 8.01 9.46
C ILE A 80 -13.03 6.75 8.61
N GLU A 81 -11.83 6.22 8.38
CA GLU A 81 -11.58 4.98 7.65
C GLU A 81 -11.97 3.73 8.44
N LYS A 82 -12.26 2.64 7.73
CA LYS A 82 -12.64 1.34 8.33
C LYS A 82 -13.78 1.44 9.33
N TRP A 83 -14.70 2.38 9.16
CA TRP A 83 -15.68 2.74 10.18
C TRP A 83 -16.51 1.52 10.64
N ILE A 84 -17.09 0.77 9.70
CA ILE A 84 -17.86 -0.45 10.04
C ILE A 84 -17.03 -1.51 10.77
N LEU A 85 -15.75 -1.65 10.44
CA LEU A 85 -14.85 -2.58 11.12
C LEU A 85 -14.58 -2.09 12.55
N ARG A 86 -14.36 -0.79 12.76
CA ARG A 86 -14.20 -0.21 14.10
C ARG A 86 -15.44 -0.44 14.96
N LYS A 87 -16.63 -0.18 14.41
CA LYS A 87 -17.91 -0.42 15.11
C LYS A 87 -18.13 -1.89 15.47
N ALA A 88 -17.70 -2.83 14.63
CA ALA A 88 -17.86 -4.25 14.89
C ALA A 88 -17.02 -4.79 16.07
N PHE A 89 -16.02 -4.03 16.54
CA PHE A 89 -15.11 -4.43 17.61
C PHE A 89 -15.01 -3.38 18.74
N GLU A 90 -15.88 -2.36 18.75
CA GLU A 90 -15.80 -1.24 19.72
C GLU A 90 -16.07 -1.65 21.17
N ASP A 91 -16.74 -2.78 21.36
CA ASP A 91 -16.99 -3.44 22.64
C ASP A 91 -15.88 -4.40 23.08
N LEU A 92 -14.96 -4.75 22.17
CA LEU A 92 -13.89 -5.73 22.39
C LEU A 92 -12.51 -5.09 22.63
N LEU A 93 -12.30 -3.84 22.21
CA LEU A 93 -11.02 -3.14 22.25
C LEU A 93 -11.15 -1.77 22.94
N PRO A 94 -10.09 -1.29 23.64
CA PRO A 94 -10.09 0.05 24.23
C PRO A 94 -10.38 1.14 23.20
N THR A 95 -11.16 2.15 23.58
CA THR A 95 -11.60 3.25 22.71
C THR A 95 -10.43 3.94 22.01
N GLU A 96 -9.32 4.15 22.72
CA GLU A 96 -8.09 4.75 22.24
C GLU A 96 -7.39 3.93 21.14
N ILE A 97 -7.64 2.62 21.07
CA ILE A 97 -7.15 1.75 19.99
C ILE A 97 -8.17 1.70 18.85
N THR A 98 -9.45 1.48 19.19
CA THR A 98 -10.55 1.34 18.22
C THR A 98 -10.73 2.59 17.36
N TRP A 99 -10.49 3.77 17.91
CA TRP A 99 -10.68 5.06 17.23
C TRP A 99 -9.38 5.81 16.96
N ARG A 100 -8.23 5.13 17.11
CA ARG A 100 -6.93 5.70 16.72
C ARG A 100 -6.92 6.03 15.24
N GLU A 101 -6.45 7.22 14.91
CA GLU A 101 -6.18 7.60 13.52
C GLU A 101 -5.08 6.72 12.93
N LYS A 102 -5.22 6.38 11.65
CA LYS A 102 -4.23 5.60 10.94
C LYS A 102 -2.95 6.42 10.74
N GLU A 103 -1.83 5.84 11.15
CA GLU A 103 -0.49 6.29 10.76
C GLU A 103 0.14 5.26 9.82
N GLN A 104 1.00 5.71 8.90
CA GLN A 104 1.71 4.81 7.99
C GLN A 104 2.76 3.99 8.76
N PHE A 105 3.06 2.79 8.26
CA PHE A 105 3.88 1.82 8.99
C PHE A 105 5.33 2.28 9.14
N ASP A 106 5.84 2.96 8.12
CA ASP A 106 7.17 3.56 8.04
C ASP A 106 7.28 4.80 8.94
N GLU A 107 6.28 5.67 8.94
CA GLU A 107 6.17 6.81 9.87
C GLU A 107 6.16 6.33 11.34
N GLY A 108 5.32 5.34 11.66
CA GLY A 108 5.19 4.82 13.03
C GLY A 108 6.42 4.06 13.54
N SER A 109 7.33 3.67 12.65
CA SER A 109 8.59 2.98 13.01
C SER A 109 9.78 3.92 13.18
N GLY A 110 9.67 5.19 12.75
CA GLY A 110 10.75 6.18 12.79
C GLY A 110 11.92 5.91 11.84
N THR A 111 11.81 4.94 10.92
CA THR A 111 12.94 4.54 10.05
C THR A 111 13.09 5.41 8.81
N VAL A 112 12.05 6.17 8.42
CA VAL A 112 12.05 6.98 7.18
C VAL A 112 13.16 8.02 7.20
N GLU A 113 13.23 8.82 8.28
CA GLU A 113 14.24 9.88 8.41
C GLU A 113 15.67 9.33 8.40
N MET A 114 15.87 8.16 9.04
CA MET A 114 17.18 7.49 9.07
C MET A 114 17.60 7.03 7.67
N LEU A 115 16.69 6.37 6.94
CA LEU A 115 16.93 5.88 5.58
C LEU A 115 17.21 7.03 4.62
N GLU A 116 16.44 8.11 4.67
CA GLU A 116 16.64 9.27 3.82
C GLU A 116 18.04 9.88 4.03
N GLY A 117 18.48 10.02 5.28
CA GLY A 117 19.81 10.55 5.60
C GLY A 117 20.96 9.65 5.13
N VAL A 118 20.81 8.34 5.20
CA VAL A 118 21.82 7.39 4.68
C VAL A 118 21.84 7.43 3.15
N LEU A 119 20.67 7.43 2.50
CA LEU A 119 20.55 7.31 1.05
C LEU A 119 20.94 8.59 0.31
N THR A 120 20.74 9.77 0.90
CA THR A 120 21.31 11.03 0.37
C THR A 120 22.83 11.03 0.37
N GLY A 121 23.48 10.30 1.29
CA GLY A 121 24.93 10.09 1.28
C GLY A 121 25.41 9.07 0.24
N VAL A 122 24.56 8.11 -0.13
CA VAL A 122 24.89 7.03 -1.09
C VAL A 122 24.80 7.49 -2.55
N MET A 123 23.85 8.37 -2.86
CA MET A 123 23.64 8.86 -4.23
C MET A 123 23.41 10.37 -4.27
N GLY A 124 24.39 11.11 -4.79
CA GLY A 124 24.29 12.56 -4.96
C GLY A 124 23.26 12.95 -6.03
N LYS A 125 22.80 14.21 -6.01
CA LYS A 125 21.77 14.72 -6.95
C LYS A 125 22.11 14.50 -8.42
N THR A 126 23.35 14.79 -8.83
CA THR A 126 23.79 14.62 -10.22
C THR A 126 23.82 13.15 -10.64
N GLU A 127 24.25 12.27 -9.73
CA GLU A 127 24.26 10.83 -9.98
C GLU A 127 22.84 10.28 -10.12
N MET A 128 21.92 10.71 -9.23
CA MET A 128 20.51 10.36 -9.32
C MET A 128 19.92 10.81 -10.66
N GLN A 129 20.13 12.06 -11.08
CA GLN A 129 19.62 12.58 -12.35
C GLN A 129 20.12 11.74 -13.54
N ASN A 130 21.42 11.44 -13.58
CA ASN A 130 22.00 10.60 -14.63
C ASN A 130 21.43 9.17 -14.62
N TYR A 131 21.20 8.61 -13.42
CA TYR A 131 20.63 7.28 -13.26
C TYR A 131 19.17 7.23 -13.73
N CYS A 132 18.35 8.22 -13.34
CA CYS A 132 16.97 8.37 -13.81
C CYS A 132 16.92 8.53 -15.34
N CYS A 133 17.82 9.32 -15.94
CA CYS A 133 17.91 9.46 -17.40
C CYS A 133 18.23 8.13 -18.10
N ARG A 134 19.14 7.32 -17.52
CA ARG A 134 19.50 6.01 -18.06
C ARG A 134 18.34 5.01 -17.99
N PHE A 135 17.52 5.07 -16.95
CA PHE A 135 16.39 4.16 -16.71
C PHE A 135 15.05 4.91 -16.78
N SER A 136 14.87 5.74 -17.80
CA SER A 136 13.71 6.64 -17.95
C SER A 136 12.36 5.88 -17.98
N GLU A 137 12.33 4.70 -18.60
CA GLU A 137 11.16 3.82 -18.64
C GLU A 137 10.72 3.34 -17.24
N THR A 138 11.66 3.29 -16.29
CA THR A 138 11.37 2.87 -14.92
C THR A 138 10.74 3.99 -14.08
N GLN A 139 10.78 5.24 -14.55
CA GLN A 139 10.19 6.41 -13.87
C GLN A 139 10.60 6.53 -12.38
N LEU A 140 11.88 6.33 -12.08
CA LEU A 140 12.42 6.44 -10.71
C LEU A 140 12.34 7.88 -10.20
N ARG A 141 11.88 8.05 -8.96
CA ARG A 141 11.45 9.34 -8.39
C ARG A 141 12.38 9.89 -7.31
N SER A 142 13.19 9.03 -6.68
CA SER A 142 14.04 9.41 -5.54
C SER A 142 15.39 8.68 -5.56
N ALA A 143 16.34 9.19 -4.79
CA ALA A 143 17.62 8.51 -4.56
C ALA A 143 17.43 7.10 -3.96
N GLU A 144 16.42 6.95 -3.11
CA GLU A 144 16.01 5.67 -2.53
C GLU A 144 15.55 4.68 -3.61
N GLU A 145 14.62 5.09 -4.49
CA GLU A 145 14.17 4.22 -5.58
C GLU A 145 15.32 3.85 -6.53
N CYS A 146 16.22 4.80 -6.83
CA CYS A 146 17.41 4.52 -7.62
C CYS A 146 18.34 3.51 -6.93
N HIS A 147 18.48 3.57 -5.61
CA HIS A 147 19.28 2.62 -4.84
C HIS A 147 18.67 1.22 -4.86
N TYR A 148 17.36 1.09 -4.59
CA TYR A 148 16.67 -0.21 -4.65
C TYR A 148 16.67 -0.80 -6.06
N HIS A 149 16.47 0.03 -7.08
CA HIS A 149 16.57 -0.39 -8.47
C HIS A 149 17.98 -0.91 -8.79
N ARG A 150 19.03 -0.23 -8.33
CA ARG A 150 20.42 -0.69 -8.50
C ARG A 150 20.65 -2.07 -7.89
N LEU A 151 20.27 -2.26 -6.63
CA LEU A 151 20.38 -3.55 -5.94
C LEU A 151 19.59 -4.64 -6.67
N PHE A 152 18.39 -4.32 -7.14
CA PHE A 152 17.57 -5.25 -7.90
C PHE A 152 18.28 -5.72 -9.18
N MET A 153 18.86 -4.79 -9.93
CA MET A 153 19.61 -5.10 -11.16
C MET A 153 20.87 -5.93 -10.91
N GLU A 154 21.45 -5.85 -9.71
CA GLU A 154 22.65 -6.60 -9.32
C GLU A 154 22.32 -8.03 -8.83
N VAL A 155 21.18 -8.20 -8.15
CA VAL A 155 20.81 -9.47 -7.50
C VAL A 155 20.17 -10.47 -8.47
N PHE A 156 19.37 -9.99 -9.43
CA PHE A 156 18.65 -10.88 -10.35
C PHE A 156 19.45 -11.17 -11.62
N GLU A 157 19.54 -12.44 -12.01
CA GLU A 157 20.21 -12.87 -13.26
C GLU A 157 19.53 -12.30 -14.52
N GLN A 158 18.20 -12.16 -14.48
CA GLN A 158 17.38 -11.65 -15.59
C GLN A 158 16.47 -10.51 -15.11
N PRO A 159 17.03 -9.33 -14.77
CA PRO A 159 16.29 -8.29 -14.08
C PRO A 159 15.19 -7.68 -14.94
N GLY A 160 15.34 -7.64 -16.26
CA GLY A 160 14.30 -7.13 -17.17
C GLY A 160 12.99 -7.92 -17.12
N LEU A 161 13.05 -9.26 -17.03
CA LEU A 161 11.85 -10.09 -16.87
C LEU A 161 11.20 -9.90 -15.51
N MET A 162 12.02 -9.69 -14.47
CA MET A 162 11.51 -9.47 -13.12
C MET A 162 10.84 -8.10 -13.00
N LEU A 163 11.45 -7.04 -13.55
CA LEU A 163 10.89 -5.69 -13.59
C LEU A 163 9.54 -5.63 -14.30
N ALA A 164 9.35 -6.40 -15.38
CA ALA A 164 8.07 -6.48 -16.09
C ALA A 164 6.91 -6.99 -15.22
N ASN A 165 7.21 -7.65 -14.09
CA ASN A 165 6.23 -8.16 -13.14
C ASN A 165 6.12 -7.30 -11.88
N VAL A 166 6.91 -6.25 -11.71
CA VAL A 166 6.83 -5.38 -10.52
C VAL A 166 5.62 -4.47 -10.64
N ALA A 167 4.63 -4.62 -9.76
CA ALA A 167 3.50 -3.70 -9.69
C ALA A 167 3.93 -2.32 -9.19
N ARG A 168 3.28 -1.27 -9.73
CA ARG A 168 3.39 0.09 -9.22
C ARG A 168 2.09 0.51 -8.56
N TRP A 169 2.15 0.81 -7.27
CA TRP A 169 1.01 1.38 -6.54
C TRP A 169 0.60 2.77 -7.04
N ALA A 170 1.52 3.48 -7.71
CA ALA A 170 1.33 4.85 -8.20
C ALA A 170 0.41 4.96 -9.42
N GLU A 171 0.12 3.87 -10.13
CA GLU A 171 -0.85 3.83 -11.24
C GLU A 171 -2.27 3.79 -10.70
N ARG A 172 -2.67 4.89 -10.06
CA ARG A 172 -4.01 5.08 -9.53
C ARG A 172 -4.96 5.47 -10.66
N PRO A 173 -6.19 4.92 -10.72
CA PRO A 173 -7.17 5.42 -11.67
C PRO A 173 -7.47 6.88 -11.35
N ALA A 174 -7.57 7.75 -12.36
CA ALA A 174 -7.97 9.14 -12.14
C ALA A 174 -9.43 9.17 -11.65
N TRP A 175 -9.66 9.58 -10.41
CA TRP A 175 -11.00 9.81 -9.85
C TRP A 175 -11.40 11.28 -9.82
N ASN A 176 -10.46 12.18 -10.11
CA ASN A 176 -10.65 13.63 -10.07
C ASN A 176 -10.58 14.29 -11.46
N THR A 177 -11.08 13.60 -12.49
CA THR A 177 -11.41 14.21 -13.79
C THR A 177 -12.92 14.37 -13.89
N ALA A 178 -13.46 15.26 -13.06
CA ALA A 178 -14.69 15.96 -13.37
C ALA A 178 -14.27 17.37 -13.82
N GLU A 179 -14.78 17.78 -14.98
CA GLU A 179 -14.75 19.18 -15.45
C GLU A 179 -15.28 20.16 -14.39
#